data_AF-A0A6M1NW53-F1
#
_entry.id   AF-A0A6M1NW53-F1
#
_cell.length_a   1.000
_cell.length_b   1.000
_cell.length_c   1.000
_cell.angle_alpha   90.00
_cell.angle_beta   90.00
_cell.angle_gamma   90.00
#
_symmetry.space_group_name_H-M   'P 1'
#
loop_
_entity.id
_entity.type
_entity.pdbx_description
1 polymer ?
#
loop_
_entity_poly.entity_id
_entity_poly.type
_entity_poly.pdbx_seq_one_letter_code
_entity_poly.pdbx_strand_id
1 'polypeptide(L)'
;MKTLKVIALTALVAISGIAKAQQPVQTNTSIESTKPDTITPTVLTEEQKRLQEEALLKASLEAQKAAQKAEKERLKAEKELKKRQKEVEKQAKKLQKQQKALEKATKKFDKALIKANKLENNIKKQTAKIEKLEDALDKKIRRNRISDIDREKEIIKISKEQIKLKELEQDFEKAERDVKKLR
;
A
#
# COMPACT_ATOMS: atom_id res chain seq x y z
N MET A 1 -19.31 -22.25 -15.14
CA MET A 1 -18.13 -22.89 -14.51
C MET A 1 -16.96 -21.93 -14.72
N LYS A 2 -16.22 -21.38 -13.77
CA LYS A 2 -16.01 -21.56 -12.33
C LYS A 2 -15.77 -20.16 -11.73
N THR A 3 -16.51 -19.83 -10.67
CA THR A 3 -16.29 -18.69 -9.78
C THR A 3 -15.11 -18.99 -8.84
N LEU A 4 -14.03 -18.22 -8.88
CA LEU A 4 -13.00 -18.31 -7.83
C LEU A 4 -13.38 -17.43 -6.65
N LYS A 5 -13.63 -18.13 -5.54
CA LYS A 5 -14.08 -17.61 -4.25
C LYS A 5 -12.94 -16.87 -3.54
N VAL A 6 -13.33 -15.74 -2.96
CA VAL A 6 -12.68 -14.97 -1.91
C VAL A 6 -12.24 -15.91 -0.77
N ILE A 7 -10.94 -15.95 -0.46
CA ILE A 7 -10.44 -16.55 0.78
C ILE A 7 -10.12 -15.39 1.73
N ALA A 8 -11.13 -15.04 2.53
CA ALA A 8 -10.95 -14.26 3.73
C ALA A 8 -10.40 -15.19 4.81
N LEU A 9 -9.11 -15.07 5.13
CA LEU A 9 -8.53 -15.76 6.28
C LEU A 9 -8.62 -14.82 7.48
N THR A 10 -9.70 -15.01 8.24
CA THR A 10 -10.00 -14.37 9.53
C THR A 10 -8.95 -14.68 10.58
N ALA A 11 -8.41 -13.64 11.19
CA ALA A 11 -7.60 -13.68 12.39
C ALA A 11 -8.43 -14.20 13.59
N LEU A 12 -7.95 -15.25 14.26
CA LEU A 12 -8.48 -15.70 15.55
C LEU A 12 -7.40 -15.48 16.62
N VAL A 13 -7.50 -14.34 17.31
CA VAL A 13 -6.79 -14.08 18.57
C VAL A 13 -7.76 -14.43 19.68
N ALA A 14 -7.51 -15.51 20.42
CA ALA A 14 -8.23 -15.85 21.63
C ALA A 14 -7.30 -15.69 22.84
N ILE A 15 -7.37 -14.52 23.48
CA ILE A 15 -6.94 -14.30 24.86
C ILE A 15 -8.16 -13.80 25.63
N SER A 16 -8.75 -14.67 26.43
CA SER A 16 -9.64 -14.36 27.55
C SER A 16 -9.76 -15.67 28.35
N GLY A 17 -9.14 -15.79 29.52
CA GLY A 17 -9.59 -15.18 30.77
C GLY A 17 -10.20 -16.27 31.65
N ILE A 18 -9.37 -17.08 32.32
CA ILE A 18 -9.83 -18.00 33.37
C ILE A 18 -9.92 -17.19 34.66
N ALA A 19 -11.10 -16.66 34.95
CA ALA A 19 -11.46 -16.16 36.27
C ALA A 19 -13.00 -16.07 36.42
N LYS A 20 -13.61 -17.12 36.97
CA LYS A 20 -14.87 -17.10 37.77
C LYS A 20 -14.80 -18.35 38.67
N ALA A 21 -14.54 -18.25 39.97
CA ALA A 21 -15.42 -17.76 41.05
C ALA A 21 -16.71 -18.58 41.19
N GLN A 22 -16.71 -19.46 42.20
CA GLN A 22 -17.76 -19.91 43.11
C GLN A 22 -19.24 -19.86 42.64
N GLN A 23 -19.95 -20.98 42.81
CA GLN A 23 -21.15 -21.08 43.68
C GLN A 23 -21.51 -22.55 44.02
N PRO A 24 -22.26 -22.80 45.11
CA PRO A 24 -22.29 -24.05 45.87
C PRO A 24 -23.52 -24.93 45.56
N VAL A 25 -23.41 -26.24 45.72
CA VAL A 25 -24.58 -27.11 45.93
C VAL A 25 -24.24 -28.21 46.93
N GLN A 26 -25.09 -28.28 47.96
CA GLN A 26 -25.09 -29.24 49.04
C GLN A 26 -25.32 -30.66 48.54
N THR A 27 -24.62 -31.63 49.13
CA THR A 27 -25.23 -32.93 49.44
C THR A 27 -24.74 -33.39 50.80
N ASN A 28 -25.72 -33.68 51.65
CA ASN A 28 -25.55 -34.26 52.97
C ASN A 28 -24.98 -35.67 52.85
N THR A 29 -23.92 -35.97 53.58
CA THR A 29 -23.71 -37.33 54.11
C THR A 29 -23.01 -37.21 55.46
N SER A 30 -23.69 -37.73 56.48
CA SER A 30 -23.16 -38.25 57.74
C SER A 30 -21.78 -38.90 57.51
N ILE A 31 -20.78 -38.88 58.40
CA ILE A 31 -20.71 -39.59 59.68
C ILE A 31 -19.51 -39.03 60.49
N GLU A 32 -19.64 -39.09 61.81
CA GLU A 32 -18.58 -39.23 62.82
C GLU A 32 -17.77 -38.00 63.27
N SER A 33 -18.31 -37.40 64.33
CA SER A 33 -17.60 -36.67 65.38
C SER A 33 -16.49 -37.54 66.00
N THR A 34 -15.24 -37.14 65.81
CA THR A 34 -14.15 -37.52 66.73
C THR A 34 -13.51 -36.25 67.29
N LYS A 35 -13.60 -36.17 68.62
CA LYS A 35 -13.10 -35.21 69.62
C LYS A 35 -11.99 -34.23 69.19
N PRO A 36 -12.04 -32.95 69.61
CA PRO A 36 -10.89 -32.05 69.52
C PRO A 36 -9.88 -32.46 70.59
N ASP A 37 -8.82 -33.15 70.20
CA ASP A 37 -7.69 -33.32 71.10
C ASP A 37 -6.98 -31.98 71.24
N THR A 38 -6.78 -31.62 72.50
CA THR A 38 -6.21 -30.35 72.93
C THR A 38 -4.75 -30.35 72.55
N ILE A 39 -4.40 -29.74 71.42
CA ILE A 39 -3.00 -29.45 71.11
C ILE A 39 -2.65 -28.15 71.85
N THR A 40 -2.12 -28.35 73.05
CA THR A 40 -1.28 -27.40 73.77
C THR A 40 -0.42 -26.58 72.81
N PRO A 41 -0.28 -25.25 72.99
CA PRO A 41 0.59 -24.43 72.16
C PRO A 41 2.03 -24.82 72.44
N THR A 42 2.52 -25.82 71.70
CA THR A 42 3.91 -26.22 71.72
C THR A 42 4.69 -25.02 71.24
N VAL A 43 5.40 -24.43 72.20
CA VAL A 43 6.40 -23.39 72.04
C VAL A 43 7.19 -23.67 70.75
N LEU A 44 7.01 -22.83 69.72
CA LEU A 44 7.83 -22.90 68.52
C LEU A 44 9.29 -22.83 68.99
N THR A 45 9.98 -23.95 68.88
CA THR A 45 11.42 -24.04 69.11
C THR A 45 12.08 -23.05 68.15
N GLU A 46 13.06 -22.28 68.60
CA GLU A 46 13.71 -21.23 67.77
C GLU A 46 14.20 -21.77 66.41
N GLU A 47 14.50 -23.06 66.30
CA GLU A 47 14.78 -23.76 65.05
C GLU A 47 13.63 -23.78 64.04
N GLN A 48 12.37 -23.97 64.46
CA GLN A 48 11.21 -23.96 63.55
C GLN A 48 10.95 -22.56 63.00
N LYS A 49 11.13 -21.51 63.83
CA LYS A 49 11.05 -20.12 63.35
C LYS A 49 12.17 -19.81 62.34
N ARG A 50 13.40 -20.24 62.62
CA ARG A 50 14.54 -20.07 61.69
C ARG A 50 14.34 -20.79 60.36
N LEU A 51 13.86 -22.04 60.38
CA LEU A 51 13.52 -22.80 59.17
C LEU A 51 12.40 -22.13 58.35
N GLN A 52 11.39 -21.57 59.02
CA GLN A 52 10.28 -20.89 58.37
C GLN A 52 10.70 -19.54 57.77
N GLU A 53 11.59 -18.81 58.43
CA GLU A 53 12.17 -17.55 57.96
C GLU A 53 13.14 -17.78 56.79
N GLU A 54 13.94 -18.84 56.83
CA GLU A 54 14.81 -19.26 55.72
C GLU A 54 14.01 -19.75 54.50
N ALA A 55 12.89 -20.44 54.72
CA ALA A 55 11.96 -20.83 53.66
C ALA A 55 11.26 -19.62 53.02
N LEU A 56 10.86 -18.62 53.83
CA LEU A 56 10.30 -17.36 53.35
C LEU A 56 11.32 -16.54 52.54
N LEU A 57 12.59 -16.50 52.98
CA LEU A 57 13.69 -15.88 52.24
C LEU A 57 13.96 -16.58 50.91
N LYS A 58 13.99 -17.92 50.88
CA LYS A 58 14.16 -18.69 49.63
C LYS A 58 12.99 -18.49 48.67
N ALA A 59 11.75 -18.52 49.17
CA ALA A 59 10.55 -18.27 48.37
C ALA A 59 10.50 -16.83 47.82
N SER A 60 10.88 -15.84 48.62
CA SER A 60 11.02 -14.44 48.20
C SER A 60 12.05 -14.28 47.09
N LEU A 61 13.21 -14.94 47.23
CA LEU A 61 14.31 -14.86 46.28
C LEU A 61 13.99 -15.58 44.95
N GLU A 62 13.24 -16.69 45.00
CA GLU A 62 12.67 -17.34 43.81
C GLU A 62 11.59 -16.49 43.13
N ALA A 63 10.69 -15.87 43.90
CA ALA A 63 9.68 -14.96 43.37
C ALA A 63 10.33 -13.74 42.70
N GLN A 64 11.38 -13.17 43.29
CA GLN A 64 12.14 -12.07 42.69
C GLN A 64 12.85 -12.47 41.39
N LYS A 65 13.43 -13.67 41.35
CA LYS A 65 14.05 -14.22 40.12
C LYS A 65 13.01 -14.49 39.03
N ALA A 66 11.83 -15.00 39.38
CA ALA A 66 10.73 -15.21 38.46
C ALA A 66 10.18 -13.88 37.92
N ALA A 67 9.99 -12.88 38.79
CA ALA A 67 9.57 -11.53 38.41
C ALA A 67 10.57 -10.86 37.47
N GLN A 68 11.88 -10.93 37.75
CA GLN A 68 12.91 -10.39 36.85
C GLN A 68 12.96 -11.10 35.50
N LYS A 69 12.73 -12.42 35.45
CA LYS A 69 12.66 -13.15 34.17
C LYS A 69 11.45 -12.71 33.35
N ALA A 70 10.28 -12.61 33.99
CA ALA A 70 9.06 -12.14 33.35
C ALA A 70 9.19 -10.70 32.83
N GLU A 71 9.76 -9.79 33.62
CA GLU A 71 9.98 -8.41 33.21
C GLU A 71 10.95 -8.31 32.02
N LYS A 72 12.05 -9.09 32.03
CA LYS A 72 12.99 -9.17 30.90
C LYS A 72 12.32 -9.70 29.63
N GLU A 73 11.44 -10.68 29.72
CA GLU A 73 10.69 -11.18 28.57
C GLU A 73 9.67 -10.17 28.04
N ARG A 74 8.93 -9.50 28.91
CA ARG A 74 8.01 -8.43 28.50
C ARG A 74 8.75 -7.29 27.79
N LEU A 75 9.89 -6.89 28.31
CA LEU A 75 10.70 -5.81 27.73
C LEU A 75 11.33 -6.20 26.39
N LYS A 76 11.67 -7.49 26.19
CA LYS A 76 12.09 -8.03 24.87
C LYS A 76 10.93 -8.04 23.89
N ALA A 77 9.76 -8.52 24.30
CA ALA A 77 8.56 -8.58 23.46
C ALA A 77 8.09 -7.18 23.03
N GLU A 78 8.12 -6.20 23.93
CA GLU A 78 7.77 -4.81 23.61
C GLU A 78 8.78 -4.18 22.64
N LYS A 79 10.09 -4.42 22.84
CA LYS A 79 11.14 -4.00 21.90
C LYS A 79 10.95 -4.61 20.51
N GLU A 80 10.57 -5.88 20.44
CA GLU A 80 10.32 -6.56 19.17
C GLU A 80 9.06 -6.03 18.47
N LEU A 81 7.97 -5.84 19.20
CA LEU A 81 6.75 -5.20 18.68
C LEU A 81 7.04 -3.80 18.13
N LYS A 82 7.80 -2.99 18.86
CA LYS A 82 8.19 -1.64 18.43
C LYS A 82 9.08 -1.67 17.19
N LYS A 83 9.96 -2.67 17.05
CA LYS A 83 10.76 -2.88 15.82
C LYS A 83 9.86 -3.24 14.64
N ARG A 84 8.96 -4.21 14.80
CA ARG A 84 8.01 -4.61 13.75
C ARG A 84 7.10 -3.45 13.33
N GLN A 85 6.57 -2.67 14.27
CA GLN A 85 5.78 -1.48 13.95
C GLN A 85 6.57 -0.45 13.12
N LYS A 86 7.82 -0.16 13.51
CA LYS A 86 8.70 0.74 12.75
C LYS A 86 9.02 0.21 11.35
N GLU A 87 9.17 -1.10 11.19
CA GLU A 87 9.40 -1.72 9.88
C GLU A 87 8.16 -1.62 8.98
N VAL A 88 6.98 -1.90 9.52
CA VAL A 88 5.70 -1.75 8.81
C VAL A 88 5.48 -0.29 8.40
N GLU A 89 5.74 0.67 9.28
CA GLU A 89 5.63 2.10 8.96
C GLU A 89 6.61 2.50 7.85
N LYS A 90 7.87 2.03 7.91
CA LYS A 90 8.87 2.25 6.87
C LYS A 90 8.43 1.66 5.53
N GLN A 91 7.87 0.45 5.53
CA GLN A 91 7.36 -0.20 4.32
C GLN A 91 6.16 0.56 3.74
N ALA A 92 5.20 0.94 4.58
CA ALA A 92 4.04 1.75 4.18
C ALA A 92 4.48 3.09 3.57
N LYS A 93 5.46 3.77 4.18
CA LYS A 93 6.01 5.02 3.65
C LYS A 93 6.73 4.83 2.32
N LYS A 94 7.44 3.71 2.12
CA LYS A 94 8.07 3.36 0.83
C LYS A 94 7.01 3.10 -0.24
N LEU A 95 5.99 2.30 0.07
CA LEU A 95 4.87 2.02 -0.84
C LEU A 95 4.13 3.29 -1.22
N GLN A 96 3.82 4.17 -0.27
CA GLN A 96 3.17 5.45 -0.55
C GLN A 96 4.02 6.33 -1.47
N LYS A 97 5.35 6.39 -1.26
CA LYS A 97 6.26 7.11 -2.14
C LYS A 97 6.29 6.53 -3.56
N GLN A 98 6.31 5.20 -3.67
CA GLN A 98 6.27 4.50 -4.96
C GLN A 98 4.96 4.75 -5.68
N GLN A 99 3.80 4.63 -5.01
CA GLN A 99 2.49 4.95 -5.58
C GLN A 99 2.43 6.39 -6.08
N LYS A 100 2.90 7.37 -5.29
CA LYS A 100 2.97 8.78 -5.73
C LYS A 100 3.90 8.98 -6.93
N ALA A 101 5.00 8.23 -7.03
CA ALA A 101 5.90 8.29 -8.17
C ALA A 101 5.25 7.71 -9.43
N LEU A 102 4.55 6.58 -9.31
CA LEU A 102 3.78 5.96 -10.40
C LEU A 102 2.63 6.86 -10.87
N GLU A 103 1.89 7.48 -9.94
CA GLU A 103 0.84 8.44 -10.27
C GLU A 103 1.38 9.67 -11.03
N LYS A 104 2.56 10.17 -10.64
CA LYS A 104 3.23 11.26 -11.36
C LYS A 104 3.72 10.82 -12.73
N ALA A 105 4.23 9.59 -12.86
CA ALA A 105 4.71 9.05 -14.12
C ALA A 105 3.56 8.85 -15.11
N THR A 106 2.47 8.20 -14.68
CA THR A 106 1.24 8.03 -15.46
C THR A 106 0.66 9.37 -15.91
N LYS A 107 0.50 10.34 -15.00
CA LYS A 107 0.05 11.70 -15.39
C LYS A 107 0.95 12.38 -16.41
N LYS A 108 2.26 12.17 -16.37
CA LYS A 108 3.19 12.72 -17.38
C LYS A 108 3.02 12.02 -18.72
N PHE A 109 2.90 10.68 -18.70
CA PHE A 109 2.66 9.87 -19.88
C PHE A 109 1.34 10.24 -20.57
N ASP A 110 0.24 10.32 -19.82
CA ASP A 110 -1.09 10.68 -20.35
C ASP A 110 -1.06 12.06 -21.01
N LYS A 111 -0.40 13.04 -20.38
CA LYS A 111 -0.23 14.38 -20.96
C LYS A 111 0.57 14.36 -22.27
N ALA A 112 1.61 13.53 -22.36
CA ALA A 112 2.38 13.37 -23.59
C ALA A 112 1.53 12.72 -24.69
N LEU A 113 0.75 11.69 -24.34
CA LEU A 113 -0.13 10.99 -25.26
C LEU A 113 -1.25 11.90 -25.82
N ILE A 114 -1.88 12.71 -24.96
CA ILE A 114 -2.88 13.71 -25.38
C ILE A 114 -2.27 14.72 -26.36
N LYS A 115 -1.04 15.19 -26.10
CA LYS A 115 -0.35 16.13 -27.00
C LYS A 115 -0.07 15.49 -28.37
N ALA A 116 0.47 14.26 -28.39
CA ALA A 116 0.72 13.52 -29.62
C ALA A 116 -0.57 13.34 -30.43
N ASN A 117 -1.65 12.86 -29.81
CA ASN A 117 -2.95 12.69 -30.47
C ASN A 117 -3.53 14.01 -31.01
N LYS A 118 -3.32 15.13 -30.31
CA LYS A 118 -3.76 16.46 -30.79
C LYS A 118 -2.98 16.87 -32.04
N LEU A 119 -1.67 16.66 -32.05
CA LEU A 119 -0.82 16.95 -33.20
C LEU A 119 -1.18 16.05 -34.39
N GLU A 120 -1.37 14.76 -34.18
CA GLU A 120 -1.82 13.82 -35.23
C GLU A 120 -3.14 14.28 -35.88
N ASN A 121 -4.11 14.70 -35.07
CA ASN A 121 -5.38 15.22 -35.58
C ASN A 121 -5.21 16.53 -36.38
N ASN A 122 -4.28 17.39 -35.97
CA ASN A 122 -3.98 18.62 -36.69
C ASN A 122 -3.28 18.32 -38.03
N ILE A 123 -2.35 17.37 -38.05
CA ILE A 123 -1.71 16.86 -39.28
C ILE A 123 -2.79 16.36 -40.24
N LYS A 124 -3.68 15.46 -39.80
CA LYS A 124 -4.79 14.95 -40.63
C LYS A 124 -5.64 16.06 -41.25
N LYS A 125 -6.02 17.07 -40.46
CA LYS A 125 -6.80 18.22 -40.95
C LYS A 125 -6.01 19.06 -41.97
N GLN A 126 -4.72 19.27 -41.72
CA GLN A 126 -3.85 20.04 -42.59
C GLN A 126 -3.59 19.31 -43.91
N THR A 127 -3.34 18.00 -43.88
CA THR A 127 -3.23 17.14 -45.07
C THR A 127 -4.50 17.22 -45.92
N ALA A 128 -5.69 17.04 -45.31
CA ALA A 128 -6.96 17.13 -46.03
C ALA A 128 -7.22 18.53 -46.64
N LYS A 129 -6.68 19.59 -46.02
CA LYS A 129 -6.76 20.96 -46.57
C LYS A 129 -5.85 21.13 -47.78
N ILE A 130 -4.63 20.59 -47.72
CA ILE A 130 -3.67 20.60 -48.83
C ILE A 130 -4.25 19.83 -50.02
N GLU A 131 -4.74 18.61 -49.78
CA GLU A 131 -5.38 17.77 -50.80
C GLU A 131 -6.52 18.50 -51.51
N LYS A 132 -7.40 19.18 -50.78
CA LYS A 132 -8.48 19.99 -51.38
C LYS A 132 -7.97 21.16 -52.23
N LEU A 133 -6.85 21.78 -51.85
CA LEU A 133 -6.26 22.87 -52.62
C LEU A 133 -5.59 22.34 -53.89
N GLU A 134 -4.86 21.23 -53.78
CA GLU A 134 -4.24 20.52 -54.91
C GLU A 134 -5.32 20.07 -55.91
N ASP A 135 -6.39 19.41 -55.44
CA ASP A 135 -7.54 19.02 -56.26
C ASP A 135 -8.22 20.21 -56.97
N ALA A 136 -8.37 21.34 -56.26
CA ALA A 136 -8.98 22.53 -56.83
C ALA A 136 -8.11 23.15 -57.92
N LEU A 137 -6.80 23.22 -57.69
CA LEU A 137 -5.82 23.69 -58.67
C LEU A 137 -5.80 22.76 -59.89
N ASP A 138 -5.72 21.45 -59.67
CA ASP A 138 -5.75 20.43 -60.72
C ASP A 138 -6.99 20.56 -61.61
N LYS A 139 -8.18 20.73 -61.01
CA LYS A 139 -9.43 20.94 -61.75
C LYS A 139 -9.40 22.21 -62.59
N LYS A 140 -8.81 23.29 -62.09
CA LYS A 140 -8.68 24.56 -62.83
C LYS A 140 -7.69 24.43 -63.99
N ILE A 141 -6.56 23.76 -63.77
CA ILE A 141 -5.56 23.47 -64.80
C ILE A 141 -6.16 22.61 -65.91
N ARG A 142 -6.81 21.48 -65.56
CA ARG A 142 -7.42 20.56 -66.54
C ARG A 142 -8.49 21.21 -67.40
N ARG A 143 -9.21 22.20 -66.85
CA ARG A 143 -10.25 22.95 -67.56
C ARG A 143 -9.71 24.20 -68.27
N ASN A 144 -8.40 24.46 -68.20
CA ASN A 144 -7.76 25.68 -68.71
C ASN A 144 -8.42 26.97 -68.18
N ARG A 145 -8.87 26.96 -66.91
CA ARG A 145 -9.61 28.05 -66.25
C ARG A 145 -8.75 28.88 -65.29
N ILE A 146 -7.43 28.88 -65.48
CA ILE A 146 -6.50 29.62 -64.62
C ILE A 146 -5.37 30.19 -65.46
N SER A 147 -4.98 31.44 -65.16
CA SER A 147 -3.80 32.08 -65.75
C SER A 147 -2.52 31.50 -65.14
N ASP A 148 -1.39 31.64 -65.83
CA ASP A 148 -0.11 31.16 -65.30
C ASP A 148 0.27 31.87 -64.00
N ILE A 149 0.01 33.18 -63.91
CA ILE A 149 0.24 33.97 -62.70
C ILE A 149 -0.61 33.46 -61.53
N ASP A 150 -1.89 33.19 -61.76
CA ASP A 150 -2.77 32.71 -60.67
C ASP A 150 -2.48 31.26 -60.31
N ARG A 151 -2.01 30.44 -61.26
CA ARG A 151 -1.50 29.10 -61.00
C ARG A 151 -0.31 29.16 -60.04
N GLU A 152 0.67 30.01 -60.30
CA GLU A 152 1.82 30.18 -59.41
C GLU A 152 1.42 30.63 -58.01
N LYS A 153 0.47 31.58 -57.89
CA LYS A 153 -0.05 32.01 -56.57
C LYS A 153 -0.71 30.86 -55.81
N GLU A 154 -1.47 30.00 -56.48
CA GLU A 154 -2.09 28.83 -55.85
C GLU A 154 -1.04 27.78 -55.46
N ILE A 155 -0.03 27.53 -56.29
CA ILE A 155 1.11 26.67 -55.95
C ILE A 155 1.82 27.20 -54.70
N ILE A 156 2.15 28.49 -54.65
CA ILE A 156 2.80 29.13 -53.48
C ILE A 156 1.93 28.95 -52.24
N LYS A 157 0.60 29.08 -52.36
CA LYS A 157 -0.33 28.86 -51.25
C LYS A 157 -0.30 27.41 -50.77
N ILE A 158 -0.31 26.43 -51.67
CA ILE A 158 -0.17 25.01 -51.34
C ILE A 158 1.18 24.76 -50.65
N SER A 159 2.27 25.28 -51.18
CA SER A 159 3.60 25.13 -50.59
C SER A 159 3.69 25.72 -49.18
N LYS A 160 3.07 26.89 -48.92
CA LYS A 160 2.99 27.46 -47.57
C LYS A 160 2.25 26.54 -46.60
N GLU A 161 1.17 25.91 -47.04
CA GLU A 161 0.43 24.96 -46.22
C GLU A 161 1.19 23.64 -46.01
N GLN A 162 1.96 23.18 -46.99
CA GLN A 162 2.87 22.03 -46.87
C GLN A 162 4.03 22.31 -45.90
N ILE A 163 4.57 23.53 -45.84
CA ILE A 163 5.58 23.91 -44.83
C ILE A 163 4.99 23.80 -43.42
N LYS A 164 3.78 24.31 -43.20
CA LYS A 164 3.08 24.16 -41.91
C LYS A 164 2.83 22.70 -41.56
N LEU A 165 2.52 21.84 -42.54
CA LEU A 165 2.37 20.40 -42.32
C LEU A 165 3.68 19.79 -41.81
N LYS A 166 4.82 20.11 -42.45
CA LYS A 166 6.14 19.65 -42.00
C LYS A 166 6.49 20.11 -40.58
N GLU A 167 6.15 21.34 -40.22
CA GLU A 167 6.33 21.84 -38.85
C GLU A 167 5.52 21.02 -37.84
N LEU A 168 4.25 20.73 -38.16
CA LEU A 168 3.39 19.88 -37.33
C LEU A 168 3.93 18.44 -37.22
N GLU A 169 4.45 17.87 -38.31
CA GLU A 169 5.07 16.54 -38.33
C GLU A 169 6.32 16.48 -37.45
N GLN A 170 7.18 17.50 -37.52
CA GLN A 170 8.36 17.59 -36.64
C GLN A 170 7.98 17.69 -35.16
N ASP A 171 6.95 18.48 -34.84
CA ASP A 171 6.46 18.59 -33.47
C ASP A 171 5.78 17.31 -33.00
N PHE A 172 5.08 16.60 -33.89
CA PHE A 172 4.53 15.28 -33.61
C PHE A 172 5.65 14.27 -33.32
N GLU A 173 6.72 14.26 -34.12
CA GLU A 173 7.88 13.37 -33.90
C GLU A 173 8.56 13.66 -32.55
N LYS A 174 8.68 14.93 -32.15
CA LYS A 174 9.15 15.30 -30.80
C LYS A 174 8.22 14.76 -29.72
N ALA A 175 6.90 14.93 -29.90
CA ALA A 175 5.90 14.43 -28.95
C ALA A 175 5.90 12.90 -28.84
N GLU A 176 6.03 12.17 -29.96
CA GLU A 176 6.16 10.71 -29.96
C GLU A 176 7.44 10.24 -29.27
N ARG A 177 8.56 10.94 -29.48
CA ARG A 177 9.80 10.65 -28.74
C ARG A 177 9.62 10.85 -27.23
N ASP A 178 8.88 11.87 -26.81
CA ASP A 178 8.58 12.09 -25.39
C ASP A 178 7.67 10.99 -24.82
N VAL A 179 6.64 10.56 -25.57
CA VAL A 179 5.80 9.41 -25.19
C VAL A 179 6.66 8.14 -25.07
N LYS A 180 7.55 7.88 -26.02
CA LYS A 180 8.43 6.71 -26.03
C LYS A 180 9.42 6.70 -24.86
N LYS A 181 9.92 7.86 -24.44
CA LYS A 181 10.79 7.99 -23.25
C LYS A 181 10.06 7.77 -21.93
N LEU A 182 8.76 8.03 -21.90
CA LEU A 182 7.91 7.91 -20.71
C LEU A 182 7.22 6.54 -20.59
N ARG A 183 7.28 5.73 -21.65
CA ARG A 183 6.80 4.34 -21.70
C ARG A 183 7.81 3.40 -21.08
#